data_AF-A0A753GR44-F1
#
_entry.id   AF-A0A753GR44-F1
#
_cell.length_a   1.000
_cell.length_b   1.000
_cell.length_c   1.000
_cell.angle_alpha   90.00
_cell.angle_beta   90.00
_cell.angle_gamma   90.00
#
_symmetry.space_group_name_H-M   'P 1'
#
loop_
_entity.id
_entity.type
_entity.pdbx_description
1 polymer ?
#
loop_
_entity_poly.entity_id
_entity_poly.type
_entity_poly.pdbx_seq_one_letter_code
_entity_poly.pdbx_strand_id
1 'polypeptide(L)'
;ELFLKICIKYGEKISRYPELLKNFAFKLRQAVNEDDEIKDEVYKLMRSGEDRKMACVEWNGTLTDSEMDKLRCLQMGSFEISTQFFKMGYWELEGEVLFDMFHPTLIYLLQGYTPSLSCDFTEANTMLLSDALNKDDDDYRNNKREIDSILEKIYRSHNNTLFISKNSGCRNMLL
;
A
#
# COMPACT_ATOMS: atom_id res chain seq x y z
N GLU A 1 3.42 -15.46 -5.39
CA GLU A 1 2.61 -15.49 -6.63
C GLU A 1 2.35 -14.09 -7.19
N LEU A 2 1.70 -13.18 -6.43
CA LEU A 2 1.36 -11.82 -6.89
C LEU A 2 2.52 -11.04 -7.53
N PHE A 3 3.71 -11.11 -6.94
CA PHE A 3 4.92 -10.48 -7.50
C PHE A 3 5.15 -10.85 -8.99
N LEU A 4 5.05 -12.14 -9.32
CA LEU A 4 5.26 -12.61 -10.70
C LEU A 4 4.11 -12.18 -11.62
N LYS A 5 2.86 -12.16 -11.14
CA LYS A 5 1.72 -11.63 -11.92
C LYS A 5 1.94 -10.16 -12.29
N ILE A 6 2.41 -9.34 -11.35
CA ILE A 6 2.74 -7.93 -11.60
C ILE A 6 3.89 -7.83 -12.62
N CYS A 7 4.96 -8.62 -12.47
CA CYS A 7 6.07 -8.65 -13.42
C CYS A 7 5.63 -9.03 -14.84
N ILE A 8 4.72 -9.99 -14.99
CA ILE A 8 4.14 -10.38 -16.28
C ILE A 8 3.40 -9.19 -16.90
N LYS A 9 2.56 -8.48 -16.14
CA LYS A 9 1.88 -7.28 -16.64
C LYS A 9 2.85 -6.17 -17.03
N TYR A 10 3.92 -5.94 -16.27
CA TYR A 10 4.99 -5.03 -16.70
C TYR A 10 5.58 -5.45 -18.04
N GLY A 11 5.94 -6.74 -18.20
CA GLY A 11 6.47 -7.28 -19.46
C GLY A 11 5.50 -7.12 -20.64
N GLU A 12 4.21 -7.37 -20.42
CA GLU A 12 3.16 -7.16 -21.42
C GLU A 12 3.06 -5.69 -21.86
N LYS A 13 2.99 -4.74 -20.92
CA LYS A 13 2.88 -3.32 -21.26
C LYS A 13 4.17 -2.79 -21.91
N ILE A 14 5.35 -3.23 -21.46
CA ILE A 14 6.65 -2.86 -22.05
C ILE A 14 6.75 -3.35 -23.49
N SER A 15 6.42 -4.62 -23.74
CA SER A 15 6.53 -5.22 -25.07
C SER A 15 5.50 -4.67 -26.06
N ARG A 16 4.30 -4.36 -25.58
CA ARG A 16 3.19 -3.87 -26.42
C ARG A 16 3.19 -2.35 -26.63
N TYR A 17 3.64 -1.59 -25.64
CA TYR A 17 3.60 -0.12 -25.63
C TYR A 17 4.94 0.48 -25.16
N PRO A 18 6.03 0.36 -25.96
CA PRO A 18 7.36 0.83 -25.56
C PRO A 18 7.41 2.33 -25.24
N GLU A 19 6.50 3.13 -25.79
CA GLU A 19 6.39 4.57 -25.50
C GLU A 19 6.07 4.88 -24.04
N LEU A 20 5.53 3.93 -23.27
CA LEU A 20 5.25 4.08 -21.84
C LEU A 20 6.52 4.11 -20.98
N LEU A 21 7.68 3.68 -21.51
CA LEU A 21 8.97 3.76 -20.83
C LEU A 21 9.53 5.19 -20.76
N LYS A 22 8.97 6.14 -21.55
CA LYS A 22 9.34 7.56 -21.48
C LYS A 22 8.96 8.15 -20.12
N ASN A 23 9.56 9.28 -19.75
CA ASN A 23 9.29 10.03 -18.50
C ASN A 23 9.42 9.17 -17.24
N PHE A 24 10.57 8.51 -17.07
CA PHE A 24 10.89 7.67 -15.91
C PHE A 24 9.84 6.59 -15.64
N ALA A 25 9.22 6.08 -16.71
CA ALA A 25 8.22 5.02 -16.70
C ALA A 25 7.02 5.25 -15.79
N PHE A 26 6.69 6.51 -15.43
CA PHE A 26 5.50 6.81 -14.62
C PHE A 26 4.24 6.28 -15.30
N LYS A 27 4.11 6.51 -16.63
CA LYS A 27 2.96 6.03 -17.41
C LYS A 27 2.89 4.51 -17.50
N LEU A 28 4.03 3.83 -17.48
CA LEU A 28 4.07 2.37 -17.42
C LEU A 28 3.54 1.86 -16.08
N ARG A 29 4.03 2.40 -14.96
CA ARG A 29 3.50 2.05 -13.62
C ARG A 29 2.01 2.31 -13.54
N GLN A 30 1.56 3.47 -14.01
CA GLN A 30 0.14 3.80 -14.08
C GLN A 30 -0.65 2.76 -14.89
N ALA A 31 -0.17 2.37 -16.07
CA ALA A 31 -0.86 1.37 -16.90
C ALA A 31 -0.93 -0.03 -16.27
N VAL A 32 0.03 -0.39 -15.41
CA VAL A 32 -0.01 -1.62 -14.62
C VAL A 32 -0.96 -1.47 -13.43
N ASN A 33 -0.91 -0.35 -12.72
CA ASN A 33 -1.74 -0.08 -11.56
C ASN A 33 -3.22 0.12 -11.92
N GLU A 34 -3.52 0.59 -13.13
CA GLU A 34 -4.88 0.75 -13.64
C GLU A 34 -5.48 -0.58 -14.15
N ASP A 35 -4.68 -1.62 -14.33
CA ASP A 35 -5.13 -2.94 -14.79
C ASP A 35 -6.02 -3.62 -13.75
N ASP A 36 -7.26 -3.90 -14.11
CA ASP A 36 -8.26 -4.44 -13.18
C ASP A 36 -7.87 -5.81 -12.62
N GLU A 37 -7.17 -6.65 -13.39
CA GLU A 37 -6.69 -7.95 -12.90
C GLU A 37 -5.66 -7.79 -11.78
N ILE A 38 -4.77 -6.80 -11.89
CA ILE A 38 -3.80 -6.48 -10.83
C ILE A 38 -4.51 -5.93 -9.60
N LYS A 39 -5.46 -5.02 -9.77
CA LYS A 39 -6.26 -4.49 -8.65
C LYS A 39 -6.99 -5.63 -7.93
N ASP A 40 -7.64 -6.52 -8.67
CA ASP A 40 -8.39 -7.64 -8.11
C ASP A 40 -7.48 -8.60 -7.34
N GLU A 41 -6.32 -8.96 -7.89
CA GLU A 41 -5.35 -9.84 -7.24
C GLU A 41 -4.69 -9.21 -6.00
N VAL A 42 -4.42 -7.89 -6.04
CA VAL A 42 -3.94 -7.12 -4.89
C VAL A 42 -4.95 -7.14 -3.74
N TYR A 43 -6.21 -6.80 -4.03
CA TYR A 43 -7.27 -6.77 -3.01
C TYR A 43 -7.59 -8.17 -2.50
N LYS A 44 -7.66 -9.18 -3.38
CA LYS A 44 -7.85 -10.57 -2.99
C LYS A 44 -6.77 -11.04 -2.02
N LEU A 45 -5.51 -10.64 -2.24
CA LEU A 45 -4.43 -10.98 -1.33
C LEU A 45 -4.56 -10.24 0.00
N MET A 46 -4.61 -8.91 -0.03
CA MET A 46 -4.40 -8.09 1.17
C MET A 46 -5.68 -7.72 1.93
N ARG A 47 -6.83 -7.63 1.27
CA ARG A 47 -8.11 -7.23 1.87
C ARG A 47 -9.24 -8.06 1.27
N SER A 48 -9.14 -9.38 1.45
CA SER A 48 -9.95 -10.37 0.71
C SER A 48 -11.47 -10.20 0.83
N GLY A 49 -11.97 -9.61 1.92
CA GLY A 49 -13.39 -9.31 2.14
C GLY A 49 -13.81 -7.89 1.76
N GLU A 50 -12.89 -7.01 1.35
CA GLU A 50 -13.18 -5.63 0.97
C GLU A 50 -13.55 -5.56 -0.52
N ASP A 51 -14.72 -4.99 -0.85
CA ASP A 51 -15.01 -4.57 -2.22
C ASP A 51 -14.17 -3.32 -2.55
N ARG A 52 -13.20 -3.45 -3.46
CA ARG A 52 -12.33 -2.33 -3.87
C ARG A 52 -13.07 -1.13 -4.46
N LYS A 53 -14.35 -1.29 -4.83
CA LYS A 53 -15.21 -0.22 -5.37
C LYS A 53 -16.11 0.41 -4.32
N MET A 54 -16.05 -0.03 -3.07
CA MET A 54 -16.82 0.56 -1.98
C MET A 54 -16.48 2.05 -1.82
N ALA A 55 -17.43 2.83 -1.29
CA ALA A 55 -17.15 4.21 -0.93
C ALA A 55 -16.25 4.29 0.32
N CYS A 56 -15.41 5.33 0.40
CA CYS A 56 -14.62 5.59 1.60
C CYS A 56 -15.53 5.89 2.80
N VAL A 57 -15.01 5.65 4.01
CA VAL A 57 -15.66 6.00 5.28
C VAL A 57 -14.99 7.24 5.88
N GLU A 58 -15.77 8.26 6.23
CA GLU A 58 -15.21 9.50 6.78
C GLU A 58 -14.62 9.29 8.18
N TRP A 59 -13.46 9.90 8.40
CA TRP A 59 -12.73 9.85 9.67
C TRP A 59 -13.53 10.43 10.85
N ASN A 60 -13.52 9.73 11.99
CA ASN A 60 -14.29 10.10 13.19
C ASN A 60 -13.46 10.74 14.34
N GLY A 61 -12.13 10.87 14.21
CA GLY A 61 -11.33 11.67 15.16
C GLY A 61 -10.89 10.99 16.47
N THR A 62 -10.71 9.66 16.51
CA THR A 62 -10.54 8.93 17.79
C THR A 62 -9.10 8.72 18.29
N LEU A 63 -8.08 9.31 17.66
CA LEU A 63 -6.67 9.04 17.99
C LEU A 63 -6.05 10.14 18.86
N THR A 64 -5.26 9.71 19.83
CA THR A 64 -4.35 10.55 20.62
C THR A 64 -3.04 10.80 19.89
N ASP A 65 -2.31 11.85 20.28
CA ASP A 65 -0.99 12.17 19.70
C ASP A 65 0.00 10.99 19.81
N SER A 66 -0.03 10.27 20.93
CA SER A 66 0.81 9.08 21.12
C SER A 66 0.44 7.94 20.18
N GLU A 67 -0.85 7.72 19.92
CA GLU A 67 -1.29 6.72 18.92
C GLU A 67 -0.86 7.15 17.50
N MET A 68 -1.00 8.44 17.16
CA MET A 68 -0.59 8.97 15.86
C MET A 68 0.92 8.79 15.62
N ASP A 69 1.75 9.03 16.64
CA ASP A 69 3.20 8.84 16.53
C ASP A 69 3.59 7.38 16.31
N LYS A 70 2.89 6.42 16.95
CA LYS A 70 3.13 4.98 16.73
C LYS A 70 2.80 4.53 15.31
N LEU A 71 1.83 5.19 14.65
CA LEU A 71 1.41 4.84 13.30
C LEU A 71 2.34 5.41 12.21
N ARG A 72 3.30 6.27 12.52
CA ARG A 72 4.14 6.96 11.52
C ARG A 72 4.92 6.04 10.59
N CYS A 73 5.33 4.86 11.04
CA CYS A 73 6.00 3.86 10.18
C CYS A 73 5.09 3.34 9.05
N LEU A 74 3.77 3.51 9.17
CA LEU A 74 2.83 3.12 8.11
C LEU A 74 2.87 4.09 6.91
N GLN A 75 3.55 5.24 7.01
CA GLN A 75 3.66 6.21 5.92
C GLN A 75 4.99 6.97 5.94
N MET A 76 6.12 6.26 5.86
CA MET A 76 7.46 6.86 5.73
C MET A 76 7.77 7.92 6.80
N GLY A 77 7.34 7.70 8.06
CA GLY A 77 7.51 8.62 9.17
C GLY A 77 6.48 9.77 9.24
N SER A 78 5.64 9.91 8.21
CA SER A 78 4.55 10.89 8.18
C SER A 78 3.30 10.35 8.87
N PHE A 79 2.40 11.26 9.22
CA PHE A 79 1.06 10.92 9.67
C PHE A 79 0.03 11.77 8.93
N GLU A 80 -0.78 11.13 8.09
CA GLU A 80 -1.95 11.75 7.45
C GLU A 80 -3.02 10.68 7.24
N ILE A 81 -4.19 10.88 7.87
CA ILE A 81 -5.22 9.83 7.95
C ILE A 81 -5.70 9.38 6.58
N SER A 82 -5.76 10.28 5.60
CA SER A 82 -6.23 9.97 4.24
C SER A 82 -5.24 9.10 3.44
N THR A 83 -4.03 8.88 3.96
CA THR A 83 -2.94 8.11 3.33
C THR A 83 -2.27 7.12 4.27
N GLN A 84 -2.67 6.97 5.53
CA GLN A 84 -1.91 6.18 6.51
C GLN A 84 -1.96 4.67 6.24
N PHE A 85 -3.01 4.18 5.57
CA PHE A 85 -3.36 2.76 5.55
C PHE A 85 -3.22 2.09 4.18
N PHE A 86 -2.69 2.79 3.18
CA PHE A 86 -2.52 2.24 1.81
C PHE A 86 -1.62 0.99 1.74
N LYS A 87 -0.71 0.80 2.70
CA LYS A 87 0.15 -0.39 2.80
C LYS A 87 -0.48 -1.53 3.62
N MET A 88 -1.59 -1.28 4.30
CA MET A 88 -2.16 -2.22 5.27
C MET A 88 -3.21 -3.14 4.63
N GLY A 89 -2.97 -4.44 4.77
CA GLY A 89 -3.97 -5.46 4.57
C GLY A 89 -4.63 -5.88 5.88
N TYR A 90 -5.77 -6.56 5.74
CA TYR A 90 -6.49 -7.17 6.84
C TYR A 90 -7.41 -8.30 6.36
N TRP A 91 -7.65 -9.26 7.26
CA TRP A 91 -8.52 -10.41 7.05
C TRP A 91 -9.37 -10.67 8.29
N GLU A 92 -10.59 -11.13 8.09
CA GLU A 92 -11.44 -11.59 9.20
C GLU A 92 -11.43 -13.13 9.24
N LEU A 93 -11.05 -13.69 10.38
CA LEU A 93 -11.06 -15.13 10.64
C LEU A 93 -11.77 -15.36 11.98
N GLU A 94 -12.87 -16.12 11.96
CA GLU A 94 -13.64 -16.47 13.16
C GLU A 94 -14.10 -15.25 14.01
N GLY A 95 -14.27 -14.08 13.37
CA GLY A 95 -14.70 -12.84 14.02
C GLY A 95 -13.56 -11.97 14.54
N GLU A 96 -12.32 -12.47 14.53
CA GLU A 96 -11.12 -11.68 14.80
C GLU A 96 -10.59 -11.04 13.51
N VAL A 97 -10.04 -9.82 13.62
CA VAL A 97 -9.38 -9.15 12.50
C VAL A 97 -7.87 -9.25 12.66
N LEU A 98 -7.20 -9.71 11.60
CA LEU A 98 -5.75 -9.80 11.53
C LEU A 98 -5.25 -8.75 10.55
N PHE A 99 -4.22 -8.00 10.93
CA PHE A 99 -3.57 -7.00 10.08
C PHE A 99 -2.20 -7.50 9.63
N ASP A 100 -1.75 -7.09 8.44
CA ASP A 100 -0.35 -7.19 8.06
C ASP A 100 -0.01 -6.09 7.04
N MET A 101 1.26 -5.72 6.99
CA MET A 101 1.75 -4.78 5.98
C MET A 101 2.07 -5.54 4.69
N PHE A 102 1.81 -4.90 3.55
CA PHE A 102 2.34 -5.37 2.28
C PHE A 102 3.85 -5.63 2.37
N HIS A 103 4.30 -6.73 1.76
CA HIS A 103 5.71 -7.00 1.61
C HIS A 103 6.41 -5.82 0.88
N PRO A 104 7.51 -5.25 1.39
CA PRO A 104 8.19 -4.08 0.81
C PRO A 104 8.46 -4.18 -0.68
N THR A 105 8.92 -5.34 -1.14
CA THR A 105 9.16 -5.63 -2.57
C THR A 105 7.93 -5.44 -3.46
N LEU A 106 6.73 -5.77 -2.98
CA LEU A 106 5.48 -5.56 -3.73
C LEU A 106 5.15 -4.07 -3.82
N ILE A 107 5.30 -3.32 -2.72
CA ILE A 107 5.09 -1.86 -2.70
C ILE A 107 6.06 -1.18 -3.66
N TYR A 108 7.35 -1.56 -3.60
CA TYR A 108 8.36 -1.08 -4.53
C TYR A 108 7.94 -1.35 -5.98
N LEU A 109 7.50 -2.58 -6.29
CA LEU A 109 7.11 -2.93 -7.65
C LEU A 109 5.88 -2.14 -8.15
N LEU A 110 4.92 -1.83 -7.27
CA LEU A 110 3.70 -1.10 -7.61
C LEU A 110 3.89 0.42 -7.66
N GLN A 111 4.80 0.98 -6.85
CA GLN A 111 4.88 2.43 -6.65
C GLN A 111 6.23 3.03 -7.07
N GLY A 112 7.32 2.30 -6.86
CA GLY A 112 8.69 2.79 -7.02
C GLY A 112 9.43 2.33 -8.27
N TYR A 113 9.01 1.20 -8.86
CA TYR A 113 9.77 0.54 -9.92
C TYR A 113 10.01 1.44 -11.13
N THR A 114 11.28 1.66 -11.44
CA THR A 114 11.71 2.37 -12.64
C THR A 114 12.59 1.43 -13.48
N PRO A 115 12.09 0.91 -14.63
CA PRO A 115 12.86 0.07 -15.54
C PRO A 115 13.92 0.89 -16.26
N SER A 116 15.11 0.96 -15.67
CA SER A 116 16.28 1.62 -16.24
C SER A 116 17.53 0.80 -15.93
N LEU A 117 18.47 0.76 -16.88
CA LEU A 117 19.79 0.16 -16.70
C LEU A 117 20.84 1.18 -16.24
N SER A 118 20.47 2.44 -16.07
CA SER A 118 21.37 3.50 -15.60
C SER A 118 21.64 3.34 -14.10
N CYS A 119 22.91 3.46 -13.71
CA CYS A 119 23.36 3.29 -12.33
C CYS A 119 22.57 4.18 -11.34
N ASP A 120 22.36 5.46 -11.68
CA ASP A 120 21.61 6.41 -10.86
C ASP A 120 20.21 5.90 -10.47
N PHE A 121 19.51 5.21 -11.39
CA PHE A 121 18.19 4.67 -11.12
C PHE A 121 18.24 3.35 -10.35
N THR A 122 19.29 2.54 -10.54
CA THR A 122 19.47 1.33 -9.74
C THR A 122 19.79 1.65 -8.28
N GLU A 123 20.56 2.70 -8.02
CA GLU A 123 20.85 3.19 -6.67
C GLU A 123 19.59 3.76 -6.01
N ALA A 124 18.86 4.64 -6.70
CA ALA A 124 17.61 5.21 -6.19
C ALA A 124 16.54 4.13 -5.89
N ASN A 125 16.41 3.13 -6.76
CA ASN A 125 15.53 1.98 -6.54
C ASN A 125 15.93 1.18 -5.29
N THR A 126 17.24 0.97 -5.10
CA THR A 126 17.77 0.25 -3.95
C THR A 126 17.49 1.02 -2.67
N MET A 127 17.79 2.33 -2.62
CA MET A 127 17.53 3.19 -1.48
C MET A 127 16.04 3.21 -1.10
N LEU A 128 15.13 3.29 -2.08
CA LEU A 128 13.69 3.25 -1.79
C LEU A 128 13.28 1.94 -1.11
N LEU A 129 13.81 0.81 -1.59
CA LEU A 129 13.49 -0.50 -1.03
C LEU A 129 14.13 -0.69 0.35
N SER A 130 15.43 -0.46 0.49
CA SER A 130 16.19 -0.74 1.72
C SER A 130 15.95 0.28 2.82
N ASP A 131 15.97 1.57 2.49
CA ASP A 131 16.11 2.62 3.50
C ASP A 131 14.75 3.23 3.90
N ALA A 132 13.73 3.03 3.06
CA ALA A 132 12.36 3.48 3.34
C ALA A 132 11.39 2.31 3.56
N LEU A 133 11.18 1.46 2.55
CA LEU A 133 10.10 0.45 2.62
C LEU A 133 10.40 -0.69 3.59
N ASN A 134 11.62 -1.22 3.60
CA ASN A 134 12.02 -2.25 4.58
C ASN A 134 12.02 -1.69 6.00
N LYS A 135 12.50 -0.45 6.19
CA LYS A 135 12.48 0.21 7.49
C LYS A 135 11.07 0.37 8.04
N ASP A 136 10.13 0.84 7.20
CA ASP A 136 8.72 0.95 7.58
C ASP A 136 8.11 -0.40 7.99
N ASP A 137 8.43 -1.48 7.26
CA ASP A 137 7.98 -2.85 7.57
C ASP A 137 8.61 -3.39 8.85
N ASP A 138 9.92 -3.19 9.06
CA ASP A 138 10.63 -3.59 10.27
C ASP A 138 10.08 -2.85 11.50
N ASP A 139 9.88 -1.53 11.41
CA ASP A 139 9.33 -0.70 12.49
C ASP A 139 7.88 -1.11 12.83
N TYR A 140 7.08 -1.45 11.81
CA TYR A 140 5.75 -2.03 12.01
C TYR A 140 5.84 -3.39 12.71
N ARG A 141 6.67 -4.32 12.23
CA ARG A 141 6.81 -5.67 12.81
C ARG A 141 7.31 -5.62 14.26
N ASN A 142 8.25 -4.72 14.56
CA ASN A 142 8.79 -4.53 15.90
C ASN A 142 7.74 -4.06 16.92
N ASN A 143 6.75 -3.26 16.48
CA ASN A 143 5.70 -2.71 17.34
C ASN A 143 4.30 -3.24 16.99
N LYS A 144 4.23 -4.36 16.26
CA LYS A 144 3.02 -4.86 15.59
C LYS A 144 1.84 -4.98 16.53
N ARG A 145 2.05 -5.53 17.73
CA ARG A 145 0.98 -5.74 18.71
C ARG A 145 0.29 -4.44 19.13
N GLU A 146 1.05 -3.38 19.33
CA GLU A 146 0.49 -2.09 19.73
C GLU A 146 -0.17 -1.38 18.55
N ILE A 147 0.44 -1.44 17.37
CA ILE A 147 -0.10 -0.86 16.15
C ILE A 147 -1.41 -1.57 15.77
N ASP A 148 -1.45 -2.90 15.78
CA ASP A 148 -2.63 -3.69 15.44
C ASP A 148 -3.81 -3.40 16.39
N SER A 149 -3.55 -3.16 17.68
CA SER A 149 -4.59 -2.73 18.63
C SER A 149 -5.21 -1.38 18.23
N ILE A 150 -4.39 -0.45 17.77
CA ILE A 150 -4.86 0.86 17.26
C ILE A 150 -5.62 0.66 15.93
N LEU A 151 -5.10 -0.16 15.03
CA LEU A 151 -5.73 -0.47 13.74
C LEU A 151 -7.09 -1.14 13.95
N GLU A 152 -7.23 -2.05 14.91
CA GLU A 152 -8.50 -2.70 15.24
C GLU A 152 -9.55 -1.68 15.71
N LYS A 153 -9.17 -0.77 16.62
CA LYS A 153 -10.04 0.32 17.08
C LYS A 153 -10.51 1.18 15.91
N ILE A 154 -9.62 1.52 14.99
CA ILE A 154 -9.95 2.28 13.78
C ILE A 154 -10.89 1.46 12.90
N TYR A 155 -10.51 0.24 12.54
CA TYR A 155 -11.26 -0.67 11.68
C TYR A 155 -12.72 -0.86 12.14
N ARG A 156 -12.91 -1.21 13.41
CA ARG A 156 -14.25 -1.45 13.99
C ARG A 156 -15.10 -0.19 14.06
N SER A 157 -14.49 0.98 14.28
CA SER A 157 -15.23 2.25 14.34
C SER A 157 -15.53 2.86 12.96
N HIS A 158 -14.98 2.28 11.88
CA HIS A 158 -15.17 2.75 10.50
C HIS A 158 -15.82 1.67 9.61
N ASN A 159 -16.83 0.98 10.14
CA ASN A 159 -17.59 -0.03 9.40
C ASN A 159 -16.72 -1.17 8.83
N ASN A 160 -15.77 -1.65 9.64
CA ASN A 160 -14.86 -2.76 9.30
C ASN A 160 -14.04 -2.46 8.03
N THR A 161 -13.47 -1.26 7.93
CA THR A 161 -12.50 -0.91 6.88
C THR A 161 -11.44 0.09 7.37
N LEU A 162 -10.28 0.09 6.72
CA LEU A 162 -9.26 1.15 6.80
C LEU A 162 -9.28 2.09 5.59
N PHE A 163 -10.25 1.95 4.68
CA PHE A 163 -10.44 2.81 3.52
C PHE A 163 -11.13 4.12 3.92
N ILE A 164 -10.36 4.93 4.65
CA ILE A 164 -10.84 6.11 5.36
C ILE A 164 -10.59 7.38 4.55
N SER A 165 -11.58 8.27 4.50
CA SER A 165 -11.46 9.62 3.95
C SER A 165 -11.35 10.68 5.04
N LYS A 166 -10.78 11.84 4.69
CA LYS A 166 -10.85 13.06 5.49
C LYS A 166 -10.97 14.27 4.57
N ASN A 167 -11.98 15.11 4.80
CA ASN A 167 -12.16 16.38 4.09
C ASN A 167 -12.07 16.22 2.56
N SER A 168 -12.76 15.22 2.00
CA SER A 168 -12.76 14.81 0.56
C SER A 168 -11.49 14.10 0.04
N GLY A 169 -10.42 14.03 0.83
CA GLY A 169 -9.22 13.24 0.49
C GLY A 169 -9.39 11.78 0.89
N CYS A 170 -9.17 10.85 -0.05
CA CYS A 170 -9.15 9.41 0.23
C CYS A 170 -8.10 8.73 -0.65
N ARG A 171 -7.00 8.29 -0.05
CA ARG A 171 -5.86 7.61 -0.71
C ARG A 171 -5.38 6.39 0.10
N ASN A 172 -6.29 5.81 0.90
CA ASN A 172 -6.05 4.59 1.66
C ASN A 172 -6.35 3.30 0.89
N MET A 173 -6.65 3.42 -0.41
CA MET A 173 -6.73 2.28 -1.32
C MET A 173 -5.36 1.61 -1.48
N LEU A 174 -5.35 0.31 -1.75
CA LEU A 174 -4.10 -0.44 -1.92
C LEU A 174 -3.37 -0.08 -3.22
N LEU A 175 -4.13 0.28 -4.27
CA LEU A 175 -3.63 0.60 -5.61
C LEU A 175 -4.55 1.58 -6.37
#